data_AF-A0A2V8ZRR0-F1
#
_entry.id   AF-A0A2V8ZRR0-F1
#
_cell.length_a   1.000
_cell.length_b   1.000
_cell.length_c   1.000
_cell.angle_alpha   90.00
_cell.angle_beta   90.00
_cell.angle_gamma   90.00
#
_symmetry.space_group_name_H-M   'P 1'
#
loop_
_entity.id
_entity.type
_entity.pdbx_description
1 polymer ?
#
loop_
_entity_poly.entity_id
_entity_poly.type
_entity_poly.pdbx_seq_one_letter_code
_entity_poly.pdbx_strand_id
1 'polypeptide(L)' 'MEQHRGYWIHGSAVPGPPYTSYWKSLGTILKSGRSGSVIEVGRLHDSGVTFDMAELAEWYGLELSRIAVDQCFECAGNG' A
#
# COMPACT_ATOMS: atom_id res chain seq x y z
N MET A 1 0.78 8.69 5.15
CA MET A 1 0.92 7.36 5.79
C MET A 1 -0.01 7.28 6.97
N GLU A 2 -0.62 6.13 7.20
CA GLU A 2 -1.58 5.88 8.28
C GLU A 2 -1.16 4.66 9.09
N GLN A 3 -1.46 4.64 10.39
CA GLN A 3 -1.28 3.42 11.20
C GLN A 3 -2.49 2.50 11.04
N HIS A 4 -2.25 1.21 10.79
CA HIS A 4 -3.27 0.17 10.72
C HIS A 4 -2.73 -1.12 11.35
N ARG A 5 -3.36 -1.58 12.45
CA ARG A 5 -3.04 -2.85 13.14
C ARG A 5 -1.55 -3.08 13.42
N GLY A 6 -0.84 -2.05 13.86
CA GLY A 6 0.58 -2.12 14.20
C GLY A 6 1.54 -2.01 12.99
N TYR A 7 1.00 -1.78 11.80
CA TYR A 7 1.73 -1.44 10.59
C TYR A 7 1.48 0.00 10.20
N TRP A 8 2.41 0.58 9.45
CA TRP A 8 2.21 1.84 8.75
C TRP A 8 1.91 1.54 7.29
N ILE A 9 0.82 2.08 6.78
CA ILE A 9 0.38 1.85 5.40
C ILE A 9 0.33 3.15 4.62
N HIS A 10 0.47 3.03 3.30
CA HIS A 10 0.40 4.16 2.39
C HIS A 10 -0.11 3.73 1.02
N GLY A 11 -1.05 4.48 0.47
CA GLY A 11 -1.34 4.45 -0.96
C GLY A 11 -0.58 5.55 -1.70
N SER A 12 -0.14 5.27 -2.92
CA SER A 12 0.40 6.25 -3.86
C SER A 12 -0.10 6.00 -5.27
N ALA A 13 -0.10 7.04 -6.09
CA ALA A 13 -0.46 6.95 -7.50
C ALA A 13 0.78 7.11 -8.37
N VAL A 14 0.90 6.24 -9.37
CA VAL A 14 1.96 6.32 -10.38
C VAL A 14 1.30 6.53 -11.74
N PRO A 15 1.73 7.54 -12.52
CA PRO A 15 1.21 7.72 -13.86
C PRO A 15 1.52 6.49 -14.72
N GLY A 16 0.59 6.15 -15.61
CA GLY A 16 0.83 5.10 -16.59
C GLY A 16 2.04 5.41 -17.50
N PRO A 17 2.61 4.38 -18.17
CA PRO A 17 3.64 4.58 -19.19
C PRO A 17 3.19 5.59 -20.27
N PRO A 18 4.14 6.18 -21.02
CA PRO A 18 3.93 7.44 -21.74
C PRO A 18 2.71 7.44 -22.66
N TYR A 19 2.10 8.62 -22.82
CA TYR A 19 0.89 8.90 -23.62
C TYR A 19 -0.43 8.34 -23.07
N THR A 20 -0.50 8.05 -21.77
CA THR A 20 -1.74 7.62 -21.11
C THR A 20 -2.23 8.67 -20.10
N SER A 21 -3.55 8.75 -19.92
CA SER A 21 -4.21 9.67 -18.97
C SER A 21 -4.61 8.98 -17.66
N TYR A 22 -4.24 7.71 -17.48
CA TYR A 22 -4.63 6.92 -16.31
C TYR A 22 -3.50 6.79 -15.29
N TRP A 23 -3.90 6.49 -14.08
CA TRP A 23 -3.07 6.30 -12.90
C TRP A 23 -3.15 4.85 -12.44
N LYS A 24 -2.03 4.33 -11.95
CA LYS A 24 -1.93 3.03 -11.29
C LYS A 24 -1.76 3.23 -9.80
N SER A 25 -2.41 2.39 -9.02
CA SER A 25 -2.32 2.40 -7.56
C SER A 25 -1.12 1.59 -7.07
N LEU A 26 -0.36 2.14 -6.14
CA LEU A 26 0.61 1.40 -5.34
C LEU A 26 0.20 1.44 -3.87
N GLY A 27 0.33 0.31 -3.20
CA GLY A 27 0.22 0.19 -1.76
C GLY A 27 1.57 -0.14 -1.15
N THR A 28 1.91 0.45 -0.01
CA THR A 28 3.14 0.17 0.73
C THR A 28 2.81 -0.10 2.18
N ILE A 29 3.34 -1.18 2.73
CA ILE A 29 3.18 -1.60 4.12
C ILE A 29 4.55 -1.60 4.78
N LEU A 30 4.67 -0.89 5.88
CA LEU A 30 5.88 -0.78 6.69
C LEU A 30 5.61 -1.28 8.11
N LYS A 31 6.63 -1.82 8.76
CA LYS A 31 6.60 -2.21 10.19
C LYS A 31 7.77 -1.59 10.92
N SER A 32 7.53 -1.08 12.12
CA SER A 32 8.61 -0.65 12.99
C SER A 32 9.39 -1.88 13.50
N GLY A 33 10.69 -1.91 13.23
CA GLY A 33 11.63 -2.91 13.71
C GLY A 33 12.17 -2.59 15.11
N ARG A 34 12.99 -3.50 15.65
CA ARG A 34 13.71 -3.25 16.91
C ARG A 34 14.69 -2.08 16.71
N SER A 35 14.88 -1.28 17.76
CA SER A 35 15.75 -0.09 17.78
C SER A 35 15.28 1.10 16.91
N GLY A 36 13.98 1.21 16.63
CA GLY A 36 13.40 2.36 15.93
C GLY A 36 13.60 2.35 14.41
N SER A 37 14.10 1.25 13.85
CA SER A 37 14.14 1.05 12.39
C SER A 37 12.73 0.88 11.82
N VAL A 38 12.54 1.20 10.54
CA VAL A 38 11.29 0.92 9.80
C VAL A 38 11.66 0.04 8.62
N ILE A 39 10.99 -1.11 8.48
CA ILE A 39 11.19 -2.05 7.38
C ILE A 39 9.97 -2.02 6.46
N GLU A 40 10.21 -2.01 5.15
CA GLU A 40 9.16 -2.28 4.16
C GLU A 40 8.85 -3.77 4.16
N VAL A 41 7.61 -4.11 4.46
CA VAL A 41 7.14 -5.51 4.57
C VAL A 41 6.47 -5.96 3.29
N GLY A 42 5.85 -5.04 2.56
CA GLY A 42 5.22 -5.34 1.29
C GLY A 42 4.97 -4.12 0.44
N ARG A 43 5.06 -4.31 -0.87
CA ARG A 43 4.60 -3.39 -1.89
C ARG A 43 3.56 -4.09 -2.75
N LEU A 44 2.42 -3.44 -2.91
CA LEU A 44 1.25 -3.96 -3.60
C LEU A 44 0.99 -3.12 -4.83
N HIS A 45 0.59 -3.79 -5.90
CA HIS A 45 0.21 -3.15 -7.15
C HIS A 45 -0.79 -4.06 -7.85
N ASP A 46 -1.96 -3.52 -8.19
CA ASP A 46 -2.93 -4.20 -9.03
C ASP A 46 -2.73 -3.75 -10.48
N SER A 47 -2.09 -4.58 -11.29
CA SER A 47 -1.85 -4.26 -12.70
C SER A 47 -3.11 -4.29 -13.57
N GLY A 48 -4.23 -4.85 -13.06
CA GLY A 48 -5.49 -4.97 -13.79
C GLY A 48 -6.41 -3.76 -13.63
N VAL A 49 -6.13 -2.87 -12.67
CA VAL A 49 -6.98 -1.72 -12.36
C VAL A 49 -6.23 -0.41 -12.63
N THR A 50 -6.91 0.49 -13.33
CA THR A 50 -6.41 1.83 -13.64
C THR A 50 -7.47 2.87 -13.31
N PHE A 51 -7.05 4.08 -12.98
CA PHE A 51 -7.94 5.15 -12.53
C PHE A 51 -7.72 6.42 -13.36
N ASP A 52 -8.78 7.17 -13.62
CA ASP A 52 -8.66 8.46 -14.31
C ASP A 52 -8.20 9.61 -13.39
N MET A 53 -8.19 9.38 -12.08
CA MET A 53 -7.80 10.36 -11.06
C MET A 53 -6.71 9.78 -10.16
N ALA A 54 -5.69 10.59 -9.87
CA ALA A 54 -4.58 10.19 -9.02
C ALA A 54 -5.08 9.88 -7.60
N GLU A 55 -5.95 10.72 -7.05
CA GLU A 55 -6.49 10.61 -5.70
C GLU A 55 -7.24 9.30 -5.49
N LEU A 56 -7.94 8.82 -6.53
CA LEU A 56 -8.66 7.54 -6.47
C LEU A 56 -7.68 6.35 -6.51
N ALA A 57 -6.60 6.45 -7.29
CA ALA A 57 -5.53 5.46 -7.29
C ALA A 57 -4.79 5.41 -5.94
N GLU A 58 -4.53 6.56 -5.31
CA GLU A 58 -3.96 6.64 -3.97
C GLU A 58 -4.87 5.98 -2.93
N TRP A 59 -6.15 6.34 -2.94
CA TRP A 59 -7.14 5.75 -2.03
C TRP A 59 -7.22 4.24 -2.20
N TYR A 60 -7.26 3.73 -3.43
CA TYR A 60 -7.31 2.30 -3.68
C TYR A 60 -6.01 1.59 -3.22
N GLY A 61 -4.83 2.19 -3.45
CA GLY A 61 -3.57 1.65 -2.94
C GLY A 61 -3.50 1.58 -1.41
N LEU A 62 -4.10 2.57 -0.73
CA LEU A 62 -4.24 2.56 0.72
C LEU A 62 -5.16 1.42 1.18
N GLU A 63 -6.32 1.25 0.52
CA GLU A 63 -7.28 0.22 0.86
C GLU A 63 -6.74 -1.20 0.59
N LEU A 64 -6.02 -1.39 -0.51
CA LEU A 64 -5.26 -2.63 -0.78
C LEU A 64 -4.28 -2.95 0.35
N SER A 65 -3.59 -1.93 0.87
CA SER A 65 -2.66 -2.10 1.98
C SER A 65 -3.36 -2.51 3.27
N ARG A 66 -4.55 -1.95 3.57
CA ARG A 66 -5.37 -2.36 4.72
C ARG A 66 -5.80 -3.83 4.61
N ILE A 67 -6.37 -4.20 3.47
CA ILE A 67 -6.83 -5.56 3.21
C ILE A 67 -5.69 -6.56 3.34
N ALA A 68 -4.52 -6.25 2.78
CA ALA A 68 -3.35 -7.12 2.88
C ALA A 68 -2.85 -7.28 4.33
N VAL A 69 -2.87 -6.21 5.14
CA VAL A 69 -2.56 -6.34 6.57
C VAL A 69 -3.55 -7.27 7.25
N ASP A 70 -4.85 -7.05 7.02
CA ASP A 70 -5.94 -7.81 7.66
C ASP A 70 -5.93 -9.30 7.29
N GLN A 71 -5.60 -9.63 6.04
CA GLN A 71 -5.70 -11.00 5.54
C GLN A 71 -4.37 -11.77 5.56
N CYS A 72 -3.23 -11.08 5.45
CA CYS A 72 -1.94 -11.73 5.21
C CYS A 72 -0.90 -11.49 6.31
N PHE A 73 -0.96 -10.38 7.05
CA PHE A 73 0.11 -10.01 8.00
C PHE A 73 -0.29 -10.06 9.48
N GLU A 74 -1.56 -10.29 9.81
CA GLU A 74 -2.04 -10.44 11.20
C GLU A 74 -1.55 -11.72 11.92
N CYS A 75 -1.05 -12.73 11.19
CA CYS A 75 -0.57 -13.97 11.83
C CYS A 75 0.80 -13.85 12.53
N ALA A 76 1.53 -12.74 12.37
CA ALA A 76 2.90 -12.60 12.87
C ALA A 76 3.02 -11.94 14.27
N GLY A 77 1.96 -12.00 15.08
CA GLY A 77 1.84 -11.26 16.35
C GLY A 77 1.68 -12.11 17.63
N ASN A 78 1.72 -13.44 17.57
CA ASN A 78 1.68 -14.33 18.74
C ASN A 78 2.97 -15.17 18.85
N GLY A 79 4.09 -14.53 19.17
CA GLY A 79 5.37 -15.19 19.43
C GLY A 79 6.17 -14.46 20.49
#